data_AF-A0A812FZR7-F1
#
_entry.id   AF-A0A812FZR7-F1
#
_cell.length_a   1.000
_cell.length_b   1.000
_cell.length_c   1.000
_cell.angle_alpha   90.00
_cell.angle_beta   90.00
_cell.angle_gamma   90.00
#
_symmetry.space_group_name_H-M   'P 1'
#
loop_
_entity.id
_entity.type
_entity.pdbx_description
1 polymer ?
#
loop_
_entity_poly.entity_id
_entity_poly.type
_entity_poly.pdbx_seq_one_letter_code
_entity_poly.pdbx_strand_id
1 'polypeptide(L)'
;MKLITAMVSSIALLTGASSLYAAGLNTNDQENTPPCGDDWIYPTNGVHSDCLCTEQNNYCVAERNDNDPIDPSFPDYWMSEWTMYTITNEAASKANPPPYSSPPSTLTPSDYIVSYGASYYDSKWRPEKPTDKEDVGAMLEYYDKFCLPIFGRTIEDNQHSCAFVSLGKQAYYLTFPDGDNMQTNSSKQMLNQLKPDCCMFSPSNHPPRTDFIKHLDYWPQASQNLNSSVQAYYWKQMWEEVKPPILFAYAFYKPVPAQLASTFSKLEQNPQSFFFTGSLEIEGEPLDPMVSQNYVNFQRRKPNTELWDSVKKWCPIDTTEKCRLFSDQRSE
;
A
#
# COMPACT_ATOMS: atom_id res chain seq x y z
N MET A 1 -7.28 -58.90 -31.70
CA MET A 1 -7.03 -58.36 -33.06
C MET A 1 -7.62 -56.95 -33.11
N LYS A 2 -6.76 -55.90 -33.12
CA LYS A 2 -7.04 -54.43 -33.16
C LYS A 2 -7.89 -53.87 -31.97
N LEU A 3 -7.52 -52.86 -31.16
CA LEU A 3 -6.93 -51.50 -31.24
C LEU A 3 -7.95 -50.34 -31.28
N ILE A 4 -7.62 -49.23 -30.56
CA ILE A 4 -8.18 -47.83 -30.62
C ILE A 4 -9.55 -47.62 -29.90
N THR A 5 -10.00 -46.48 -29.31
CA THR A 5 -9.50 -45.22 -28.65
C THR A 5 -10.69 -44.21 -28.63
N ALA A 6 -11.00 -43.30 -27.67
CA ALA A 6 -10.68 -43.05 -26.25
C ALA A 6 -11.57 -41.85 -25.72
N MET A 7 -11.64 -41.61 -24.39
CA MET A 7 -12.09 -40.34 -23.72
C MET A 7 -13.58 -39.91 -23.87
N VAL A 8 -14.23 -39.05 -23.05
CA VAL A 8 -14.03 -38.40 -21.71
C VAL A 8 -15.39 -37.81 -21.27
N SER A 9 -15.68 -37.72 -19.96
CA SER A 9 -16.20 -36.50 -19.29
C SER A 9 -16.54 -36.71 -17.81
N SER A 10 -15.97 -35.87 -16.95
CA SER A 10 -16.28 -35.80 -15.52
C SER A 10 -17.36 -34.74 -15.25
N ILE A 11 -18.19 -34.97 -14.22
CA ILE A 11 -19.17 -33.99 -13.74
C ILE A 11 -18.56 -33.20 -12.57
N ALA A 12 -18.75 -31.88 -12.57
CA ALA A 12 -18.32 -30.98 -11.51
C ALA A 12 -19.47 -30.61 -10.57
N LEU A 13 -19.16 -30.44 -9.29
CA LEU A 13 -19.92 -29.72 -8.25
C LEU A 13 -18.88 -29.27 -7.20
N LEU A 14 -18.56 -27.97 -7.07
CA LEU A 14 -19.31 -26.94 -6.34
C LEU A 14 -19.52 -27.25 -4.85
N THR A 15 -18.50 -26.93 -4.05
CA THR A 15 -18.63 -26.39 -2.68
C THR A 15 -17.62 -25.25 -2.55
N GLY A 16 -18.06 -24.11 -1.99
CA GLY A 16 -17.32 -22.84 -2.08
C GLY A 16 -16.01 -22.79 -1.31
N ALA A 17 -15.05 -22.01 -1.84
CA ALA A 17 -13.82 -21.64 -1.16
C ALA A 17 -13.95 -20.18 -0.67
N SER A 18 -14.08 -20.01 0.65
CA SER A 18 -14.00 -18.72 1.34
C SER A 18 -12.77 -18.76 2.24
N SER A 19 -11.61 -18.46 1.67
CA SER A 19 -10.31 -18.51 2.35
C SER A 19 -9.33 -17.53 1.71
N LEU A 20 -9.68 -16.24 1.76
CA LEU A 20 -8.75 -15.15 1.48
C LEU A 20 -8.03 -14.77 2.77
N TYR A 21 -7.00 -15.54 3.13
CA TYR A 21 -6.03 -15.17 4.16
C TYR A 21 -4.61 -15.45 3.64
N ALA A 22 -3.79 -14.41 3.65
CA ALA A 22 -2.39 -14.38 3.25
C ALA A 22 -2.07 -14.73 1.78
N ALA A 23 -0.89 -14.24 1.34
CA ALA A 23 -0.21 -14.73 0.15
C ALA A 23 0.33 -16.15 0.40
N GLY A 24 -0.56 -17.13 0.37
CA GLY A 24 -0.22 -18.56 0.40
C GLY A 24 0.11 -19.05 -1.00
N LEU A 25 1.40 -19.01 -1.38
CA LEU A 25 1.85 -19.68 -2.59
C LEU A 25 1.61 -21.19 -2.46
N ASN A 26 0.97 -21.72 -3.50
CA ASN A 26 0.32 -23.03 -3.51
C ASN A 26 1.30 -24.21 -3.48
N THR A 27 1.45 -24.88 -2.33
CA THR A 27 2.00 -26.25 -2.24
C THR A 27 1.26 -27.09 -1.19
N ASN A 28 0.89 -28.32 -1.55
CA ASN A 28 0.30 -29.29 -0.64
C ASN A 28 1.23 -29.63 0.54
N ASP A 29 0.62 -29.97 1.68
CA ASP A 29 1.22 -30.68 2.82
C ASP A 29 2.48 -30.08 3.48
N GLN A 30 2.33 -28.91 4.12
CA GLN A 30 3.11 -28.57 5.33
C GLN A 30 2.34 -27.66 6.29
N GLU A 31 2.77 -27.63 7.56
CA GLU A 31 2.01 -27.09 8.70
C GLU A 31 1.62 -25.60 8.54
N ASN A 32 0.50 -25.21 9.16
CA ASN A 32 -0.10 -23.86 9.12
C ASN A 32 0.71 -22.77 9.87
N THR A 33 2.03 -22.71 9.68
CA THR A 33 2.81 -21.52 10.06
C THR A 33 2.60 -20.43 9.02
N PRO A 34 2.28 -19.18 9.42
CA PRO A 34 2.23 -18.06 8.49
C PRO A 34 3.54 -17.93 7.69
N PRO A 35 3.50 -17.47 6.43
CA PRO A 35 4.71 -17.27 5.62
C PRO A 35 5.74 -16.32 6.25
N CYS A 36 5.32 -15.51 7.23
CA CYS A 36 6.17 -14.59 7.99
C CYS A 36 6.41 -14.99 9.46
N GLY A 37 6.10 -16.23 9.86
CA GLY A 37 6.23 -16.71 11.24
C GLY A 37 5.07 -16.29 12.17
N ASP A 38 4.78 -14.99 12.27
CA ASP A 38 3.64 -14.47 13.04
C ASP A 38 2.46 -14.06 12.13
N ASP A 39 1.22 -14.23 12.61
CA ASP A 39 -0.07 -13.97 11.90
C ASP A 39 -0.36 -12.50 11.48
N TRP A 40 0.59 -11.59 11.68
CA TRP A 40 0.43 -10.13 11.56
C TRP A 40 1.68 -9.42 11.00
N ILE A 41 2.56 -10.19 10.36
CA ILE A 41 3.60 -9.64 9.49
C ILE A 41 3.12 -9.85 8.06
N TYR A 42 2.96 -8.75 7.32
CA TYR A 42 2.35 -8.75 5.99
C TYR A 42 3.45 -8.64 4.92
N PRO A 43 3.60 -9.63 4.03
CA PRO A 43 4.62 -9.56 2.98
C PRO A 43 4.25 -8.45 1.98
N THR A 44 5.25 -7.66 1.58
CA THR A 44 5.10 -6.54 0.63
C THR A 44 6.27 -6.49 -0.35
N ASN A 45 6.85 -7.65 -0.65
CA ASN A 45 8.02 -7.84 -1.53
C ASN A 45 9.28 -7.02 -1.14
N GLY A 46 9.45 -6.60 0.12
CA GLY A 46 10.55 -5.69 0.52
C GLY A 46 10.22 -4.19 0.44
N VAL A 47 8.99 -3.82 0.03
CA VAL A 47 8.57 -2.40 0.02
C VAL A 47 8.34 -1.88 1.44
N HIS A 48 7.54 -2.58 2.24
CA HIS A 48 7.33 -2.27 3.66
C HIS A 48 7.79 -3.40 4.60
N SER A 49 8.09 -4.59 4.10
CA SER A 49 8.51 -5.72 4.92
C SER A 49 9.38 -6.65 4.09
N ASP A 50 10.55 -6.97 4.63
CA ASP A 50 11.49 -7.96 4.10
C ASP A 50 11.01 -9.41 4.30
N CYS A 51 9.78 -9.63 4.83
CA CYS A 51 9.20 -10.96 4.89
C CYS A 51 9.14 -11.61 3.49
N LEU A 52 9.51 -12.90 3.42
CA LEU A 52 9.70 -13.70 2.21
C LEU A 52 10.87 -13.25 1.31
N CYS A 53 11.61 -12.19 1.64
CA CYS A 53 12.75 -11.73 0.85
C CYS A 53 14.04 -12.40 1.31
N THR A 54 14.50 -13.40 0.56
CA THR A 54 15.61 -14.28 0.92
C THR A 54 16.62 -14.39 -0.22
N GLU A 55 17.80 -14.97 0.04
CA GLU A 55 18.80 -15.20 -1.01
C GLU A 55 18.24 -16.01 -2.20
N GLN A 56 17.29 -16.92 -1.96
CA GLN A 56 16.68 -17.76 -2.99
C GLN A 56 15.80 -16.99 -3.99
N ASN A 57 15.21 -15.85 -3.60
CA ASN A 57 14.47 -14.97 -4.49
C ASN A 57 15.17 -13.62 -4.72
N ASN A 58 16.50 -13.61 -4.60
CA ASN A 58 17.33 -12.41 -4.80
C ASN A 58 16.90 -11.24 -3.90
N TYR A 59 16.49 -11.53 -2.66
CA TYR A 59 15.96 -10.57 -1.69
C TYR A 59 14.80 -9.72 -2.24
N CYS A 60 13.89 -10.37 -2.97
CA CYS A 60 12.80 -9.73 -3.71
C CYS A 60 13.24 -8.61 -4.68
N VAL A 61 14.51 -8.56 -5.12
CA VAL A 61 14.94 -7.58 -6.13
C VAL A 61 14.47 -8.05 -7.50
N ALA A 62 13.54 -7.30 -8.08
CA ALA A 62 12.92 -7.59 -9.36
C ALA A 62 13.94 -7.44 -10.51
N GLU A 63 13.84 -8.30 -11.50
CA GLU A 63 14.71 -8.26 -12.67
C GLU A 63 14.43 -7.00 -13.53
N ARG A 64 15.42 -6.63 -14.35
CA ARG A 64 15.37 -5.47 -15.26
C ARG A 64 15.91 -5.87 -16.63
N ASN A 65 15.20 -5.48 -17.67
CA ASN A 65 15.63 -5.60 -19.06
C ASN A 65 16.54 -4.41 -19.44
N ASP A 66 17.42 -4.59 -20.43
CA ASP A 66 18.31 -3.52 -20.94
C ASP A 66 17.58 -2.24 -21.40
N ASN A 67 16.28 -2.35 -21.72
CA ASN A 67 15.43 -1.25 -22.18
C ASN A 67 14.51 -0.68 -21.09
N ASP A 68 14.53 -1.24 -19.89
CA ASP A 68 13.70 -0.75 -18.79
C ASP A 68 14.26 0.58 -18.25
N PRO A 69 13.40 1.47 -17.72
CA PRO A 69 13.86 2.68 -17.08
C PRO A 69 14.72 2.38 -15.84
N ILE A 70 15.70 3.23 -15.59
CA ILE A 70 16.43 3.25 -14.31
C ILE A 70 15.43 3.51 -13.19
N ASP A 71 15.51 2.71 -12.12
CA ASP A 71 14.60 2.81 -10.99
C ASP A 71 14.60 4.21 -10.35
N PRO A 72 13.43 4.85 -10.16
CA PRO A 72 13.29 6.04 -9.36
C PRO A 72 13.59 5.75 -7.88
N SER A 73 14.11 6.76 -7.19
CA SER A 73 14.18 6.78 -5.72
C SER A 73 13.24 7.83 -5.14
N PHE A 74 12.70 7.58 -3.94
CA PHE A 74 12.13 8.66 -3.14
C PHE A 74 13.24 9.67 -2.74
N PRO A 75 12.89 10.96 -2.61
CA PRO A 75 13.71 11.93 -1.88
C PRO A 75 13.85 11.53 -0.41
N ASP A 76 14.97 11.91 0.23
CA ASP A 76 15.23 11.61 1.65
C ASP A 76 14.10 12.03 2.60
N TYR A 77 13.45 13.15 2.32
CA TYR A 77 12.30 13.63 3.07
C TYR A 77 11.32 14.31 2.12
N TRP A 78 10.04 14.02 2.31
CA TRP A 78 8.98 14.67 1.58
C TRP A 78 7.68 14.70 2.36
N MET A 79 6.78 15.57 1.93
CA MET A 79 5.40 15.62 2.37
C MET A 79 4.53 15.86 1.14
N SER A 80 3.35 15.26 1.10
CA SER A 80 2.39 15.45 0.02
C SER A 80 0.99 15.42 0.59
N GLU A 81 0.10 16.24 0.05
CA GLU A 81 -1.32 15.91 0.11
C GLU A 81 -1.60 14.81 -0.94
N TRP A 82 -2.74 14.16 -0.86
CA TRP A 82 -3.20 13.27 -1.93
C TRP A 82 -4.71 13.35 -2.11
N THR A 83 -5.14 12.99 -3.32
CA THR A 83 -6.54 12.70 -3.65
C THR A 83 -6.63 11.23 -4.02
N MET A 84 -7.46 10.48 -3.31
CA MET A 84 -7.67 9.05 -3.53
C MET A 84 -8.98 8.82 -4.26
N TYR A 85 -8.90 8.02 -5.33
CA TYR A 85 -10.04 7.57 -6.11
C TYR A 85 -10.22 6.08 -5.90
N THR A 86 -11.37 5.68 -5.36
CA THR A 86 -11.72 4.28 -5.06
C THR A 86 -12.84 3.87 -6.00
N ILE A 87 -12.53 3.09 -7.04
CA ILE A 87 -13.52 2.57 -7.99
C ILE A 87 -14.15 1.32 -7.38
N THR A 88 -15.44 1.38 -7.06
CA THR A 88 -16.19 0.34 -6.33
C THR A 88 -16.99 -0.59 -7.24
N ASN A 89 -16.73 -0.57 -8.55
CA ASN A 89 -17.36 -1.46 -9.52
C ASN A 89 -16.28 -2.29 -10.26
N GLU A 90 -16.40 -3.62 -10.22
CA GLU A 90 -15.37 -4.53 -10.75
C GLU A 90 -15.14 -4.38 -12.26
N ALA A 91 -16.22 -4.19 -13.04
CA ALA A 91 -16.12 -3.99 -14.48
C ALA A 91 -15.48 -2.63 -14.83
N ALA A 92 -15.82 -1.58 -14.08
CA ALA A 92 -15.21 -0.26 -14.21
C ALA A 92 -13.72 -0.28 -13.82
N SER A 93 -13.35 -0.98 -12.74
CA SER A 93 -11.97 -1.20 -12.29
C SER A 93 -11.13 -1.91 -13.35
N LYS A 94 -11.65 -2.98 -13.95
CA LYS A 94 -10.98 -3.73 -15.03
C LYS A 94 -10.84 -2.91 -16.32
N ALA A 95 -11.85 -2.10 -16.66
CA ALA A 95 -11.83 -1.26 -17.84
C ALA A 95 -10.91 -0.04 -17.73
N ASN A 96 -10.59 0.41 -16.50
CA ASN A 96 -9.87 1.65 -16.25
C ASN A 96 -8.74 1.48 -15.21
N PRO A 97 -7.71 0.68 -15.52
CA PRO A 97 -6.61 0.45 -14.59
C PRO A 97 -5.79 1.73 -14.34
N PRO A 98 -5.32 1.95 -13.09
CA PRO A 98 -4.35 2.99 -12.78
C PRO A 98 -2.99 2.76 -13.47
N PRO A 99 -2.10 3.76 -13.53
CA PRO A 99 -2.24 5.12 -13.00
C PRO A 99 -3.10 6.02 -13.89
N TYR A 100 -3.83 6.94 -13.26
CA TYR A 100 -4.54 8.05 -13.89
C TYR A 100 -4.44 9.29 -12.99
N SER A 101 -4.50 10.51 -13.53
CA SER A 101 -4.33 11.76 -12.74
C SER A 101 -5.63 12.26 -12.12
N SER A 102 -6.76 11.90 -12.73
CA SER A 102 -8.14 12.22 -12.34
C SER A 102 -9.01 10.98 -12.63
N PRO A 103 -10.28 10.92 -12.19
CA PRO A 103 -11.18 9.84 -12.57
C PRO A 103 -11.21 9.70 -14.11
N PRO A 104 -11.02 8.49 -14.65
CA PRO A 104 -11.14 8.22 -16.08
C PRO A 104 -12.48 8.72 -16.64
N SER A 105 -12.47 9.33 -17.83
CA SER A 105 -13.63 10.02 -18.41
C SER A 105 -14.80 9.10 -18.82
N THR A 106 -14.56 7.80 -18.75
CA THR A 106 -15.53 6.70 -18.88
C THR A 106 -16.35 6.47 -17.61
N LEU A 107 -15.90 6.99 -16.45
CA LEU A 107 -16.58 6.86 -15.16
C LEU A 107 -17.52 8.04 -14.90
N THR A 108 -18.62 7.74 -14.22
CA THR A 108 -19.53 8.70 -13.63
C THR A 108 -19.24 8.85 -12.12
N PRO A 109 -19.68 9.94 -11.46
CA PRO A 109 -19.48 10.11 -10.02
C PRO A 109 -20.13 9.06 -9.10
N SER A 110 -20.95 8.15 -9.64
CA SER A 110 -21.48 6.98 -8.91
C SER A 110 -20.60 5.74 -8.99
N ASP A 111 -19.58 5.71 -9.87
CA ASP A 111 -18.70 4.55 -10.07
C ASP A 111 -17.46 4.59 -9.15
N TYR A 112 -17.22 5.71 -8.46
CA TYR A 112 -16.06 5.91 -7.59
C TYR A 112 -16.35 6.82 -6.40
N ILE A 113 -15.57 6.64 -5.34
CA ILE A 113 -15.51 7.53 -4.18
C ILE A 113 -14.25 8.39 -4.28
N VAL A 114 -14.36 9.67 -3.89
CA VAL A 114 -13.23 10.59 -3.75
C VAL A 114 -12.96 10.82 -2.27
N SER A 115 -11.72 10.66 -1.87
CA SER A 115 -11.24 10.94 -0.51
C SER A 115 -9.90 11.66 -0.53
N TYR A 116 -9.49 12.18 0.62
CA TYR A 116 -8.36 13.10 0.74
C TYR A 116 -7.51 12.77 1.95
N GLY A 117 -6.26 13.20 1.91
CA GLY A 117 -5.34 12.99 3.02
C GLY A 117 -3.96 13.54 2.74
N ALA A 118 -2.98 13.10 3.54
CA ALA A 118 -1.60 13.52 3.41
C ALA A 118 -0.63 12.41 3.84
N SER A 119 0.52 12.36 3.17
CA SER A 119 1.63 11.48 3.51
C SER A 119 2.86 12.30 3.90
N TYR A 120 3.57 11.85 4.94
CA TYR A 120 4.76 12.48 5.52
C TYR A 120 5.88 11.43 5.57
N TYR A 121 7.08 11.78 5.10
CA TYR A 121 8.19 10.83 4.96
C TYR A 121 9.54 11.44 5.40
N ASP A 122 10.33 10.66 6.15
CA ASP A 122 11.69 10.98 6.57
C ASP A 122 12.53 9.69 6.62
N SER A 123 13.30 9.38 5.57
CA SER A 123 14.18 8.18 5.50
C SER A 123 15.28 8.19 6.57
N LYS A 124 15.59 9.36 7.13
CA LYS A 124 16.67 9.59 8.09
C LYS A 124 16.19 9.70 9.53
N TRP A 125 14.89 9.56 9.79
CA TRP A 125 14.40 9.44 11.16
C TRP A 125 15.03 8.24 11.86
N ARG A 126 15.31 8.39 13.16
CA ARG A 126 15.80 7.33 14.05
C ARG A 126 15.10 7.52 15.40
N PRO A 127 14.77 6.45 16.13
CA PRO A 127 14.43 6.57 17.55
C PRO A 127 15.67 7.02 18.34
N GLU A 128 15.47 7.63 19.50
CA GLU A 128 16.57 8.11 20.37
C GLU A 128 17.46 6.96 20.87
N LYS A 129 16.89 5.76 20.98
CA LYS A 129 17.58 4.52 21.33
C LYS A 129 17.27 3.49 20.24
N PRO A 130 18.04 3.44 19.14
CA PRO A 130 17.90 2.37 18.16
C PRO A 130 18.19 1.04 18.84
N THR A 131 17.25 0.12 18.75
CA THR A 131 17.41 -1.27 19.20
C THR A 131 18.12 -2.10 18.14
N ASP A 132 17.99 -1.69 16.87
CA ASP A 132 18.62 -2.34 15.73
C ASP A 132 19.12 -1.31 14.69
N LYS A 133 19.95 -1.77 13.75
CA LYS A 133 20.35 -1.00 12.55
C LYS A 133 19.19 -0.77 11.58
N GLU A 134 18.11 -1.54 11.72
CA GLU A 134 16.92 -1.50 10.89
C GLU A 134 15.85 -0.51 11.39
N ASP A 135 16.05 0.09 12.57
CA ASP A 135 15.19 1.14 13.17
C ASP A 135 15.39 2.49 12.44
N VAL A 136 15.05 2.49 11.15
CA VAL A 136 15.40 3.49 10.15
C VAL A 136 14.15 4.00 9.46
N GLY A 137 14.01 5.32 9.47
CA GLY A 137 13.00 6.05 8.73
C GLY A 137 11.66 6.15 9.44
N ALA A 138 10.84 7.10 8.99
CA ALA A 138 9.47 7.28 9.41
C ALA A 138 8.57 7.59 8.20
N MET A 139 7.37 7.03 8.18
CA MET A 139 6.30 7.39 7.25
C MET A 139 4.96 7.44 7.99
N LEU A 140 4.14 8.44 7.70
CA LEU A 140 2.75 8.52 8.14
C LEU A 140 1.88 8.81 6.92
N GLU A 141 0.82 8.05 6.75
CA GLU A 141 -0.27 8.33 5.79
C GLU A 141 -1.55 8.56 6.59
N TYR A 142 -2.09 9.78 6.51
CA TYR A 142 -3.36 10.15 7.12
C TYR A 142 -4.46 10.24 6.07
N TYR A 143 -5.63 9.74 6.43
CA TYR A 143 -6.85 9.65 5.65
C TYR A 143 -7.94 10.48 6.35
N ASP A 144 -8.49 11.50 5.68
CA ASP A 144 -9.52 12.39 6.23
C ASP A 144 -10.92 11.83 5.95
N LYS A 145 -11.64 11.42 7.02
CA LYS A 145 -13.04 10.93 7.02
C LYS A 145 -13.34 9.68 6.18
N PHE A 146 -12.37 9.19 5.43
CA PHE A 146 -12.49 7.98 4.63
C PHE A 146 -11.16 7.23 4.66
N CYS A 147 -11.07 6.23 5.53
CA CYS A 147 -9.91 5.39 5.76
C CYS A 147 -9.59 4.49 4.55
N LEU A 148 -8.38 3.94 4.56
CA LEU A 148 -7.85 3.07 3.51
C LEU A 148 -8.68 1.77 3.35
N PRO A 149 -9.34 1.53 2.19
CA PRO A 149 -10.31 0.44 2.02
C PRO A 149 -9.65 -0.92 1.74
N ILE A 150 -8.74 -1.34 2.62
CA ILE A 150 -8.06 -2.65 2.58
C ILE A 150 -8.36 -3.52 3.81
N PHE A 151 -9.07 -2.98 4.81
CA PHE A 151 -9.36 -3.65 6.09
C PHE A 151 -10.84 -3.63 6.51
N GLY A 152 -11.69 -2.86 5.83
CA GLY A 152 -13.13 -2.86 6.11
C GLY A 152 -13.82 -4.06 5.47
N ARG A 153 -14.93 -4.53 6.05
CA ARG A 153 -15.84 -5.43 5.32
C ARG A 153 -16.62 -4.58 4.33
N THR A 154 -17.25 -3.50 4.78
CA THR A 154 -18.08 -2.65 3.93
C THR A 154 -17.41 -1.32 3.58
N ILE A 155 -18.03 -0.57 2.67
CA ILE A 155 -17.55 0.79 2.37
C ILE A 155 -17.84 1.75 3.55
N GLU A 156 -18.88 1.45 4.35
CA GLU A 156 -19.24 2.14 5.58
C GLU A 156 -18.21 1.93 6.70
N ASP A 157 -17.60 0.74 6.82
CA ASP A 157 -16.52 0.45 7.79
C ASP A 157 -15.29 1.37 7.63
N ASN A 158 -15.19 2.09 6.50
CA ASN A 158 -14.09 3.01 6.21
C ASN A 158 -14.46 4.49 6.41
N GLN A 159 -15.68 4.84 6.83
CA GLN A 159 -16.16 6.24 6.91
C GLN A 159 -15.68 7.00 8.17
N HIS A 160 -14.38 6.93 8.47
CA HIS A 160 -13.73 7.60 9.59
C HIS A 160 -12.33 8.11 9.22
N SER A 161 -11.81 9.04 10.03
CA SER A 161 -10.44 9.50 9.90
C SER A 161 -9.46 8.50 10.52
N CYS A 162 -8.38 8.18 9.83
CA CYS A 162 -7.37 7.24 10.31
C CYS A 162 -5.94 7.60 9.86
N ALA A 163 -4.92 6.98 10.47
CA ALA A 163 -3.56 7.05 9.95
C ALA A 163 -2.82 5.71 10.10
N PHE A 164 -2.01 5.39 9.09
CA PHE A 164 -1.00 4.33 9.16
C PHE A 164 0.36 4.98 9.37
N VAL A 165 1.13 4.47 10.34
CA VAL A 165 2.43 5.04 10.70
C VAL A 165 3.48 3.97 10.86
N SER A 166 4.49 3.96 9.99
CA SER A 166 5.69 3.14 10.16
C SER A 166 6.79 3.99 10.83
N LEU A 167 7.27 3.57 12.00
CA LEU A 167 8.41 4.15 12.72
C LEU A 167 9.50 3.08 12.88
N GLY A 168 10.63 3.24 12.19
CA GLY A 168 11.67 2.22 12.15
C GLY A 168 11.16 0.95 11.47
N LYS A 169 11.09 -0.17 12.21
CA LYS A 169 10.52 -1.44 11.73
C LYS A 169 9.08 -1.73 12.18
N GLN A 170 8.48 -0.86 12.99
CA GLN A 170 7.14 -1.07 13.55
C GLN A 170 6.12 -0.20 12.83
N ALA A 171 4.93 -0.74 12.59
CA ALA A 171 3.80 0.01 12.09
C ALA A 171 2.64 0.04 13.08
N TYR A 172 1.95 1.18 13.08
CA TYR A 172 0.82 1.51 13.95
C TYR A 172 -0.38 1.92 13.10
N TYR A 173 -1.57 1.65 13.62
CA TYR A 173 -2.83 2.18 13.10
C TYR A 173 -3.46 3.07 14.16
N LEU A 174 -3.87 4.27 13.73
CA LEU A 174 -4.46 5.30 14.56
C LEU A 174 -5.85 5.64 14.04
N THR A 175 -6.84 5.77 14.92
CA THR A 175 -8.17 6.30 14.59
C THR A 175 -8.43 7.61 15.34
N PHE A 176 -9.16 8.51 14.70
CA PHE A 176 -9.46 9.84 15.25
C PHE A 176 -10.97 9.97 15.51
N PRO A 177 -11.40 10.63 16.61
CA PRO A 177 -12.81 10.82 16.90
C PRO A 177 -13.56 11.61 15.81
N ASP A 178 -14.84 11.30 15.63
CA ASP A 178 -15.70 12.00 14.66
C ASP A 178 -15.84 13.50 15.01
N GLY A 179 -15.65 14.34 13.99
CA GLY A 179 -15.67 15.79 14.11
C GLY A 179 -14.29 16.45 14.24
N ASP A 180 -13.26 15.69 14.61
CA ASP A 180 -11.88 16.17 14.66
C ASP A 180 -11.20 16.06 13.28
N ASN A 181 -11.46 17.04 12.42
CA ASN A 181 -10.93 17.11 11.06
C ASN A 181 -9.54 17.78 10.98
N MET A 182 -8.53 17.06 10.47
CA MET A 182 -7.18 17.61 10.31
C MET A 182 -7.09 18.78 9.32
N GLN A 183 -8.07 18.93 8.41
CA GLN A 183 -8.01 19.89 7.30
C GLN A 183 -7.94 21.38 7.71
N THR A 184 -8.30 21.76 8.95
CA THR A 184 -8.44 23.20 9.28
C THR A 184 -7.12 23.91 9.65
N ASN A 185 -6.06 23.20 10.01
CA ASN A 185 -4.80 23.83 10.45
C ASN A 185 -3.53 23.05 10.08
N SER A 186 -2.56 23.78 9.53
CA SER A 186 -1.27 23.26 9.05
C SER A 186 -0.39 22.64 10.14
N SER A 187 -0.49 21.32 10.31
CA SER A 187 0.50 20.38 10.89
C SER A 187 1.01 20.59 12.33
N LYS A 188 0.76 21.75 12.96
CA LYS A 188 1.28 22.09 14.30
C LYS A 188 0.20 22.17 15.40
N GLN A 189 -1.05 22.41 15.00
CA GLN A 189 -2.16 22.56 15.94
C GLN A 189 -2.85 21.21 16.24
N MET A 190 -2.95 20.33 15.23
CA MET A 190 -3.48 18.96 15.32
C MET A 190 -2.84 18.11 16.44
N LEU A 191 -1.51 17.99 16.42
CA LEU A 191 -0.76 17.01 17.24
C LEU A 191 -0.90 17.25 18.76
N ASN A 192 -1.24 18.47 19.15
CA ASN A 192 -1.34 18.88 20.55
C ASN A 192 -2.77 18.77 21.12
N GLN A 193 -3.78 18.52 20.28
CA GLN A 193 -5.19 18.49 20.70
C GLN A 193 -5.84 17.11 20.61
N LEU A 194 -5.34 16.25 19.70
CA LEU A 194 -5.90 14.91 19.50
C LEU A 194 -5.12 13.87 20.31
N LYS A 195 -5.86 12.99 21.00
CA LYS A 195 -5.35 11.70 21.48
C LYS A 195 -6.09 10.62 20.66
N PRO A 196 -5.56 10.21 19.49
CA PRO A 196 -6.14 9.11 18.74
C PRO A 196 -6.08 7.82 19.57
N ASP A 197 -6.99 6.90 19.30
CA ASP A 197 -6.81 5.52 19.71
C ASP A 197 -5.74 4.90 18.81
N CYS A 198 -4.90 4.02 19.37
CA CYS A 198 -3.77 3.44 18.66
C CYS A 198 -3.58 1.96 18.98
N CYS A 199 -3.22 1.19 17.95
CA CYS A 199 -2.81 -0.19 18.04
C CYS A 199 -1.61 -0.47 17.13
N MET A 200 -0.88 -1.56 17.39
CA MET A 200 0.24 -2.00 16.58
C MET A 200 -0.30 -2.81 15.40
N PHE A 201 -0.11 -2.27 14.20
CA PHE A 201 -0.53 -2.89 12.94
C PHE A 201 0.38 -4.08 12.61
N SER A 202 1.70 -3.88 12.73
CA SER A 202 2.67 -4.95 12.51
C SER A 202 4.00 -4.65 13.20
N PRO A 203 4.66 -5.65 13.82
CA PRO A 203 5.98 -5.47 14.43
C PRO A 203 7.14 -5.48 13.42
N SER A 204 6.85 -5.80 12.15
CA SER A 204 7.83 -5.88 11.05
C SER A 204 7.25 -5.28 9.76
N ASN A 205 6.92 -3.99 9.85
CA ASN A 205 6.52 -3.15 8.73
C ASN A 205 7.22 -1.78 8.84
N HIS A 206 8.22 -1.58 7.99
CA HIS A 206 9.04 -0.38 7.90
C HIS A 206 8.47 0.60 6.85
N PRO A 207 8.83 1.90 6.92
CA PRO A 207 8.55 2.81 5.81
C PRO A 207 9.37 2.40 4.57
N PRO A 208 8.89 2.67 3.34
CA PRO A 208 9.62 2.33 2.14
C PRO A 208 11.02 2.92 2.15
N ARG A 209 12.02 2.08 1.83
CA ARG A 209 13.41 2.54 1.65
C ARG A 209 13.45 3.48 0.44
N THR A 210 14.41 4.41 0.37
CA THR A 210 14.41 5.38 -0.74
C THR A 210 14.54 4.71 -2.10
N ASP A 211 15.13 3.53 -2.18
CA ASP A 211 15.34 2.69 -3.37
C ASP A 211 14.32 1.54 -3.52
N PHE A 212 13.19 1.57 -2.81
CA PHE A 212 12.25 0.44 -2.74
C PHE A 212 11.72 -0.05 -4.10
N ILE A 213 11.75 0.77 -5.16
CA ILE A 213 11.22 0.42 -6.48
C ILE A 213 12.00 -0.73 -7.14
N LYS A 214 13.24 -1.00 -6.72
CA LYS A 214 13.99 -2.21 -7.08
C LYS A 214 13.23 -3.51 -6.76
N HIS A 215 12.25 -3.46 -5.86
CA HIS A 215 11.44 -4.59 -5.44
C HIS A 215 10.16 -4.80 -6.27
N LEU A 216 9.86 -3.91 -7.20
CA LEU A 216 8.66 -3.99 -8.04
C LEU A 216 9.07 -4.15 -9.50
N ASP A 217 8.35 -4.98 -10.25
CA ASP A 217 8.53 -5.15 -11.69
C ASP A 217 8.12 -3.87 -12.42
N TYR A 218 8.85 -3.47 -13.46
CA TYR A 218 8.43 -2.38 -14.34
C TYR A 218 7.17 -2.79 -15.12
N TRP A 219 6.21 -1.86 -15.27
CA TRP A 219 4.96 -2.08 -15.98
C TRP A 219 4.86 -1.18 -17.23
N PRO A 220 5.34 -1.64 -18.41
CA PRO A 220 5.30 -0.86 -19.64
C PRO A 220 3.89 -0.44 -20.06
N GLN A 221 2.90 -1.31 -19.84
CA GLN A 221 1.50 -1.10 -20.22
C GLN A 221 0.87 -0.01 -19.37
N ALA A 222 0.89 -0.13 -18.04
CA ALA A 222 0.34 0.90 -17.14
C ALA A 222 1.08 2.24 -17.29
N SER A 223 2.38 2.22 -17.61
CA SER A 223 3.13 3.44 -17.95
C SER A 223 2.57 4.22 -19.15
N GLN A 224 1.80 3.58 -20.04
CA GLN A 224 1.13 4.27 -21.15
C GLN A 224 -0.14 5.04 -20.73
N ASN A 225 -0.77 4.71 -19.61
CA ASN A 225 -2.08 5.25 -19.21
C ASN A 225 -2.07 6.78 -19.04
N LEU A 226 -0.90 7.36 -18.75
CA LEU A 226 -0.65 8.80 -18.71
C LEU A 226 0.23 9.29 -19.87
N ASN A 227 -0.03 8.83 -21.08
CA ASN A 227 0.69 9.19 -22.32
C ASN A 227 2.22 9.02 -22.19
N SER A 228 2.67 7.94 -21.53
CA SER A 228 4.10 7.72 -21.25
C SER A 228 4.79 8.82 -20.41
N SER A 229 4.07 9.66 -19.67
CA SER A 229 4.67 10.67 -18.77
C SER A 229 5.17 10.11 -17.44
N VAL A 230 4.77 8.88 -17.09
CA VAL A 230 5.14 8.17 -15.84
C VAL A 230 5.90 6.88 -16.11
N GLN A 231 6.56 6.37 -15.08
CA GLN A 231 7.07 5.01 -14.97
C GLN A 231 6.26 4.31 -13.87
N ALA A 232 5.52 3.26 -14.24
CA ALA A 232 4.70 2.46 -13.32
C ALA A 232 5.43 1.15 -12.96
N TYR A 233 5.29 0.70 -11.72
CA TYR A 233 5.89 -0.49 -11.17
C TYR A 233 4.90 -1.23 -10.27
N TYR A 234 4.93 -2.56 -10.22
CA TYR A 234 3.93 -3.39 -9.53
C TYR A 234 4.52 -4.68 -8.97
N TRP A 235 3.85 -5.26 -7.98
CA TRP A 235 4.19 -6.59 -7.47
C TRP A 235 3.58 -7.66 -8.40
N LYS A 236 4.38 -8.12 -9.36
CA LYS A 236 3.90 -8.95 -10.47
C LYS A 236 3.29 -10.27 -10.05
N GLN A 237 3.89 -10.98 -9.09
CA GLN A 237 3.42 -12.29 -8.62
C GLN A 237 2.00 -12.19 -8.06
N MET A 238 1.71 -11.17 -7.24
CA MET A 238 0.38 -10.94 -6.68
C MET A 238 -0.68 -10.58 -7.74
N TRP A 239 -0.27 -9.88 -8.81
CA TRP A 239 -1.16 -9.48 -9.89
C TRP A 239 -1.43 -10.60 -10.92
N GLU A 240 -0.39 -11.30 -11.36
CA GLU A 240 -0.47 -12.29 -12.43
C GLU A 240 -0.83 -13.69 -11.93
N GLU A 241 -0.35 -14.11 -10.76
CA GLU A 241 -0.43 -15.50 -10.29
C GLU A 241 -1.58 -15.73 -9.30
N VAL A 242 -1.82 -14.81 -8.36
CA VAL A 242 -2.90 -14.93 -7.36
C VAL A 242 -4.28 -14.70 -7.98
N LYS A 243 -5.32 -15.38 -7.48
CA LYS A 243 -6.71 -15.29 -7.97
C LYS A 243 -7.68 -15.21 -6.78
N PRO A 244 -8.45 -14.12 -6.61
CA PRO A 244 -8.45 -12.88 -7.40
C PRO A 244 -7.07 -12.18 -7.44
N PRO A 245 -6.76 -11.41 -8.49
CA PRO A 245 -5.48 -10.74 -8.64
C PRO A 245 -5.37 -9.56 -7.66
N ILE A 246 -4.27 -9.49 -6.91
CA ILE A 246 -4.03 -8.42 -5.93
C ILE A 246 -3.03 -7.43 -6.53
N LEU A 247 -3.43 -6.17 -6.66
CA LEU A 247 -2.57 -5.09 -7.11
C LEU A 247 -1.89 -4.42 -5.92
N PHE A 248 -0.58 -4.22 -6.03
CA PHE A 248 0.21 -3.35 -5.16
C PHE A 248 1.28 -2.68 -6.03
N ALA A 249 1.18 -1.37 -6.25
CA ALA A 249 1.90 -0.71 -7.32
C ALA A 249 2.10 0.81 -7.09
N TYR A 250 3.11 1.37 -7.75
CA TYR A 250 3.49 2.78 -7.66
C TYR A 250 3.78 3.34 -9.06
N ALA A 251 3.53 4.64 -9.25
CA ALA A 251 3.96 5.37 -10.43
C ALA A 251 4.76 6.62 -10.04
N PHE A 252 5.79 6.91 -10.83
CA PHE A 252 6.65 8.09 -10.70
C PHE A 252 6.62 8.93 -11.97
N TYR A 253 6.67 10.25 -11.82
CA TYR A 253 6.85 11.14 -12.96
C TYR A 253 8.26 10.97 -13.55
N LYS A 254 8.35 10.74 -14.86
CA LYS A 254 9.65 10.65 -15.55
C LYS A 254 10.51 11.89 -15.27
N PRO A 255 11.84 11.73 -15.16
CA PRO A 255 12.72 12.82 -14.81
C PRO A 255 12.63 13.95 -15.84
N VAL A 256 12.43 15.17 -15.37
CA VAL A 256 12.37 16.36 -16.21
C VAL A 256 13.72 16.56 -16.92
N PRO A 257 13.76 16.91 -18.22
CA PRO A 257 15.00 17.14 -18.94
C PRO A 257 15.96 18.09 -18.19
N ALA A 258 17.26 17.80 -18.28
CA ALA A 258 18.30 18.32 -17.37
C ALA A 258 18.38 19.85 -17.21
N GLN A 259 17.77 20.63 -18.11
CA GLN A 259 17.67 22.09 -18.04
C GLN A 259 16.82 22.59 -16.84
N LEU A 260 15.99 21.73 -16.22
CA LEU A 260 15.19 22.04 -15.03
C LEU A 260 15.64 21.27 -13.77
N ALA A 261 16.73 20.50 -13.85
CA ALA A 261 17.11 19.50 -12.85
C ALA A 261 18.21 19.94 -11.86
N SER A 262 18.48 21.24 -11.71
CA SER A 262 19.60 21.76 -10.90
C SER A 262 19.53 21.45 -9.41
N THR A 263 18.39 20.97 -8.91
CA THR A 263 18.14 20.59 -7.52
C THR A 263 17.91 19.08 -7.32
N PHE A 264 18.00 18.26 -8.37
CA PHE A 264 17.66 16.83 -8.29
C PHE A 264 18.88 15.94 -8.48
N SER A 265 19.06 14.98 -7.58
CA SER A 265 19.70 13.71 -7.92
C SER A 265 18.95 13.13 -9.13
N LYS A 266 19.66 12.61 -10.15
CA LYS A 266 19.03 12.09 -11.37
C LYS A 266 18.07 10.92 -11.12
N LEU A 267 18.13 10.30 -9.95
CA LEU A 267 17.31 9.17 -9.53
C LEU A 267 16.11 9.61 -8.67
N GLU A 268 16.21 10.71 -7.92
CA GLU A 268 15.12 11.16 -7.06
C GLU A 268 13.97 11.74 -7.89
N GLN A 269 12.92 10.97 -8.06
CA GLN A 269 11.73 11.36 -8.82
C GLN A 269 10.57 11.64 -7.85
N ASN A 270 9.64 12.50 -8.27
CA ASN A 270 8.42 12.71 -7.51
C ASN A 270 7.45 11.55 -7.79
N PRO A 271 6.89 10.87 -6.78
CA PRO A 271 5.82 9.93 -7.01
C PRO A 271 4.60 10.65 -7.59
N GLN A 272 3.88 9.95 -8.44
CA GLN A 272 2.61 10.38 -9.03
C GLN A 272 1.43 9.72 -8.32
N SER A 273 1.51 8.41 -8.04
CA SER A 273 0.50 7.70 -7.27
C SER A 273 1.05 6.43 -6.60
N PHE A 274 0.39 6.04 -5.51
CA PHE A 274 0.34 4.68 -5.01
C PHE A 274 -1.03 4.10 -5.40
N PHE A 275 -1.09 2.86 -5.86
CA PHE A 275 -2.33 2.25 -6.33
C PHE A 275 -2.35 0.74 -6.10
N PHE A 276 -3.51 0.22 -5.72
CA PHE A 276 -3.68 -1.12 -5.20
C PHE A 276 -5.13 -1.58 -5.34
N THR A 277 -5.37 -2.88 -5.17
CA THR A 277 -6.71 -3.45 -4.97
C THR A 277 -7.02 -3.44 -3.48
N GLY A 278 -8.11 -2.79 -3.10
CA GLY A 278 -8.69 -3.00 -1.78
C GLY A 278 -9.47 -4.31 -1.71
N SER A 279 -10.21 -4.50 -0.62
CA SER A 279 -11.21 -5.55 -0.53
C SER A 279 -12.43 -5.03 0.23
N LEU A 280 -13.63 -5.30 -0.30
CA LEU A 280 -14.91 -4.92 0.29
C LEU A 280 -15.92 -6.07 0.07
N GLU A 281 -16.44 -6.63 1.15
CA GLU A 281 -17.68 -7.42 1.13
C GLU A 281 -18.87 -6.49 0.83
N ILE A 282 -19.51 -6.67 -0.32
CA ILE A 282 -20.82 -6.08 -0.64
C ILE A 282 -21.83 -7.23 -0.69
N GLU A 283 -22.91 -7.15 0.11
CA GLU A 283 -23.94 -8.19 0.35
C GLU A 283 -23.78 -9.52 -0.43
N GLY A 284 -22.86 -10.38 0.02
CA GLY A 284 -22.71 -11.76 -0.46
C GLY A 284 -21.51 -12.04 -1.37
N GLU A 285 -20.84 -11.03 -1.94
CA GLU A 285 -19.63 -11.22 -2.77
C GLU A 285 -18.52 -10.20 -2.41
N PRO A 286 -17.25 -10.63 -2.33
CA PRO A 286 -16.13 -9.70 -2.22
C PRO A 286 -15.91 -8.99 -3.55
N LEU A 287 -15.94 -7.67 -3.51
CA LEU A 287 -15.50 -6.80 -4.59
C LEU A 287 -14.18 -6.16 -4.19
N ASP A 288 -13.16 -6.32 -5.02
CA ASP A 288 -11.85 -5.71 -4.79
C ASP A 288 -11.83 -4.33 -5.48
N PRO A 289 -12.07 -3.21 -4.77
CA PRO A 289 -12.07 -1.88 -5.39
C PRO A 289 -10.68 -1.53 -5.92
N MET A 290 -10.64 -0.86 -7.07
CA MET A 290 -9.38 -0.35 -7.61
C MET A 290 -9.12 1.03 -7.06
N VAL A 291 -8.01 1.20 -6.32
CA VAL A 291 -7.68 2.44 -5.64
C VAL A 291 -6.47 3.11 -6.28
N SER A 292 -6.57 4.41 -6.53
CA SER A 292 -5.43 5.27 -6.92
C SER A 292 -5.32 6.46 -5.97
N GLN A 293 -4.31 6.43 -5.09
CA GLN A 293 -3.92 7.52 -4.21
C GLN A 293 -2.92 8.43 -4.94
N ASN A 294 -3.42 9.55 -5.48
CA ASN A 294 -2.63 10.45 -6.33
C ASN A 294 -1.99 11.57 -5.50
N TYR A 295 -0.67 11.65 -5.53
CA TYR A 295 0.09 12.67 -4.80
C TYR A 295 -0.06 14.06 -5.43
N VAL A 296 -0.47 15.04 -4.61
CA VAL A 296 -0.66 16.45 -5.00
C VAL A 296 0.06 17.38 -4.01
N ASN A 297 0.41 18.59 -4.44
CA ASN A 297 1.12 19.59 -3.61
C ASN A 297 2.44 19.07 -2.98
N PHE A 298 3.09 18.13 -3.68
CA PHE A 298 4.32 17.45 -3.25
C PHE A 298 5.46 18.41 -2.92
N GLN A 299 6.05 18.27 -1.74
CA GLN A 299 7.13 19.10 -1.21
C GLN A 299 8.28 18.21 -0.74
N ARG A 300 9.50 18.43 -1.26
CA ARG A 300 10.75 17.87 -0.70
C ARG A 300 11.16 18.61 0.57
N ARG A 301 10.27 18.58 1.57
CA ARG A 301 10.42 19.25 2.86
C ARG A 301 10.41 18.20 3.95
N LYS A 302 11.33 18.32 4.91
CA LYS A 302 11.37 17.44 6.07
C LYS A 302 10.13 17.66 6.95
N PRO A 303 9.40 16.59 7.35
CA PRO A 303 8.37 16.67 8.37
C PRO A 303 8.90 17.26 9.68
N ASN A 304 8.01 17.87 10.46
CA ASN A 304 8.34 18.37 11.79
C ASN A 304 8.64 17.18 12.72
N THR A 305 9.72 17.21 13.50
CA THR A 305 10.10 16.11 14.40
C THR A 305 9.05 15.84 15.47
N GLU A 306 8.33 16.89 15.89
CA GLU A 306 7.18 16.81 16.82
C GLU A 306 6.10 15.80 16.36
N LEU A 307 5.99 15.52 15.05
CA LEU A 307 5.08 14.51 14.48
C LEU A 307 5.41 13.11 15.01
N TRP A 308 6.67 12.71 14.89
CA TRP A 308 7.15 11.40 15.29
C TRP A 308 7.18 11.24 16.81
N ASP A 309 7.46 12.31 17.53
CA ASP A 309 7.39 12.35 19.00
C ASP A 309 5.95 12.21 19.51
N SER A 310 4.96 12.77 18.78
CA SER A 310 3.55 12.61 19.09
C SER A 310 3.08 11.17 18.88
N VAL A 311 3.48 10.51 17.79
CA VAL A 311 3.15 9.09 17.56
C VAL A 311 3.77 8.20 18.64
N LYS A 312 5.05 8.37 19.01
CA LYS A 312 5.66 7.63 20.14
C LYS A 312 4.88 7.81 21.47
N LYS A 313 4.24 8.96 21.67
CA LYS A 313 3.44 9.26 22.87
C LYS A 313 2.03 8.67 22.82
N TRP A 314 1.41 8.61 21.64
CA TRP A 314 0.09 8.00 21.44
C TRP A 314 0.16 6.46 21.39
N CYS A 315 1.26 5.92 20.88
CA CYS A 315 1.51 4.51 20.65
C CYS A 315 2.81 4.05 21.35
N PRO A 316 2.86 3.97 22.71
CA PRO A 316 4.06 3.52 23.40
C PRO A 316 4.30 2.03 23.13
N ILE A 317 5.49 1.68 22.62
CA ILE A 317 5.85 0.31 22.19
C ILE A 317 5.46 -0.76 23.22
N ASP A 318 5.81 -0.53 24.49
CA ASP A 318 5.66 -1.51 25.57
C ASP A 318 4.20 -1.76 26.00
N THR A 319 3.26 -0.91 25.57
CA THR A 319 1.84 -0.95 26.00
C THR A 319 0.84 -0.95 24.86
N THR A 320 1.28 -0.93 23.60
CA THR A 320 0.39 -0.86 22.44
C THR A 320 -0.07 -2.26 22.04
N GLU A 321 -1.37 -2.54 22.15
CA GLU A 321 -1.97 -3.83 21.79
C GLU A 321 -1.99 -4.07 20.28
N LYS A 322 -2.19 -5.34 19.87
CA LYS A 322 -2.32 -5.71 18.46
C LYS A 322 -3.61 -5.12 17.86
N CYS A 323 -3.55 -4.63 16.62
CA CYS A 323 -4.75 -4.18 15.92
C CYS A 323 -5.67 -5.34 15.55
N ARG A 324 -6.98 -5.15 15.77
CA ARG A 324 -8.04 -6.08 15.36
C ARG A 324 -8.74 -5.58 14.09
N LEU A 325 -7.97 -5.42 13.01
CA LEU A 325 -8.47 -4.85 11.76
C LEU A 325 -9.42 -5.80 11.02
N PHE A 326 -9.09 -7.09 11.00
CA PHE A 326 -9.85 -8.08 10.27
C PHE A 326 -11.04 -8.62 11.07
N SER A 327 -12.09 -8.96 10.32
CA SER A 327 -13.36 -9.58 10.74
C SER A 327 -13.24 -10.60 11.88
N ASP A 328 -12.22 -11.44 11.79
CA ASP A 328 -12.09 -12.69 12.52
C ASP A 328 -11.55 -12.50 13.95
N GLN A 329 -11.07 -11.29 14.27
CA GLN A 329 -10.54 -10.93 15.60
C GLN A 329 -11.54 -10.13 16.45
N ARG A 330 -12.74 -9.85 15.93
CA ARG A 330 -13.89 -9.38 16.70
C ARG A 330 -14.65 -10.60 17.26
N SER A 331 -14.13 -11.17 18.35
CA SER A 331 -14.92 -12.05 19.22
C SER A 331 -16.12 -11.29 19.78
N GLU A 332 -17.26 -11.99 19.91
CA GLU A 332 -18.57 -11.49 20.40
C GLU A 332 -18.51 -10.61 21.66
#